data_AF-A0A2N1P6X2-F1
#
_entry.id   AF-A0A2N1P6X2-F1
#
_cell.length_a   1.000
_cell.length_b   1.000
_cell.length_c   1.000
_cell.angle_alpha   90.00
_cell.angle_beta   90.00
_cell.angle_gamma   90.00
#
_symmetry.space_group_name_H-M   'P 1'
#
loop_
_entity.id
_entity.type
_entity.pdbx_description
1 polymer ?
#
loop_
_entity_poly.entity_id
_entity_poly.type
_entity_poly.pdbx_seq_one_letter_code
_entity_poly.pdbx_strand_id
1 'polypeptide(L)'
;MQALDRYRFLSGDFDGDGWPDLAAANKGSNGVSIFLNSGTGTFLTQPEVAVASMPNSLAAADFDGDGDLDLITTEYFLDKIVLLENVQMFCGDANDDGAINILDITYLLNYLYHSGPAPSDLPNADADGNGAVNILDVTYLINYLYKSGPEPSC
;
A
#
# COMPACT_ATOMS: atom_id res chain seq x y z
N MET A 1 -29.02 -25.67 -16.34
CA MET A 1 -28.99 -24.54 -15.39
C MET A 1 -27.52 -24.40 -14.98
N GLN A 2 -26.76 -23.54 -15.66
CA GLN A 2 -25.36 -23.30 -15.26
C GLN A 2 -25.39 -22.26 -14.14
N ALA A 3 -24.98 -22.67 -12.95
CA ALA A 3 -24.61 -21.73 -11.90
C ALA A 3 -23.34 -21.02 -12.38
N LEU A 4 -23.41 -19.71 -12.58
CA LEU A 4 -22.21 -18.89 -12.70
C LEU A 4 -21.61 -18.80 -11.28
N ASP A 5 -20.71 -19.73 -10.94
CA ASP A 5 -19.76 -19.51 -9.86
C ASP A 5 -18.85 -18.36 -10.30
N ARG A 6 -19.25 -17.12 -9.96
CA ARG A 6 -18.44 -15.94 -10.20
C ARG A 6 -17.27 -15.99 -9.21
N TYR A 7 -16.13 -16.49 -9.64
CA TYR A 7 -14.86 -16.03 -9.08
C TYR A 7 -14.81 -14.51 -9.34
N ARG A 8 -14.97 -13.74 -8.28
CA ARG A 8 -14.85 -12.28 -8.33
C ARG A 8 -13.37 -11.99 -8.13
N PHE A 9 -12.69 -11.81 -9.25
CA PHE A 9 -11.38 -11.20 -9.30
C PHE A 9 -11.51 -9.78 -9.82
N LEU A 10 -10.55 -8.94 -9.46
CA LEU A 10 -10.37 -7.61 -10.01
C LEU A 10 -8.90 -7.37 -10.27
N SER A 11 -8.61 -6.39 -11.11
CA SER A 11 -7.27 -5.90 -11.37
C SER A 11 -7.11 -4.51 -10.79
N GLY A 12 -5.94 -4.23 -10.23
CA GLY A 12 -5.50 -2.94 -9.68
C GLY A 12 -3.99 -2.97 -9.60
N ASP A 13 -3.36 -1.82 -9.38
CA ASP A 13 -1.94 -1.75 -9.02
C ASP A 13 -1.90 -1.83 -7.48
N PHE A 14 -1.57 -3.00 -6.92
CA PHE A 14 -1.65 -3.26 -5.46
C PHE A 14 -0.29 -3.19 -4.77
N ASP A 15 0.79 -3.01 -5.53
CA ASP A 15 2.14 -2.77 -5.00
C ASP A 15 2.79 -1.48 -5.52
N GLY A 16 2.07 -0.68 -6.31
CA GLY A 16 2.50 0.64 -6.78
C GLY A 16 3.58 0.58 -7.86
N ASP A 17 3.84 -0.58 -8.47
CA ASP A 17 4.93 -0.74 -9.44
C ASP A 17 4.55 -0.30 -10.87
N GLY A 18 3.30 0.13 -11.07
CA GLY A 18 2.75 0.60 -12.33
C GLY A 18 2.21 -0.52 -13.23
N TRP A 19 2.30 -1.79 -12.81
CA TRP A 19 1.76 -2.94 -13.53
C TRP A 19 0.45 -3.42 -12.90
N PRO A 20 -0.58 -3.73 -13.71
CA PRO A 20 -1.80 -4.29 -13.15
C PRO A 20 -1.59 -5.69 -12.53
N ASP A 21 -1.95 -5.79 -11.26
CA ASP A 21 -2.02 -6.99 -10.43
C ASP A 21 -3.41 -7.61 -10.44
N LEU A 22 -3.58 -8.71 -9.70
CA LEU A 22 -4.87 -9.37 -9.52
C LEU A 22 -5.18 -9.64 -8.05
N ALA A 23 -6.41 -9.34 -7.63
CA ALA A 23 -6.96 -9.79 -6.35
C ALA A 23 -8.13 -10.76 -6.59
N ALA A 24 -8.25 -11.81 -5.77
CA ALA A 24 -9.27 -12.84 -5.91
C ALA A 24 -9.91 -13.21 -4.56
N ALA A 25 -11.25 -13.21 -4.52
CA ALA A 25 -12.01 -13.69 -3.37
C ALA A 25 -12.12 -15.22 -3.37
N ASN A 26 -11.54 -15.85 -2.36
CA ASN A 26 -11.53 -17.29 -2.19
C ASN A 26 -12.63 -17.71 -1.20
N LYS A 27 -13.83 -17.90 -1.76
CA LYS A 27 -15.00 -18.33 -0.99
C LYS A 27 -14.76 -19.62 -0.17
N GLY A 28 -13.95 -20.54 -0.68
CA GLY A 28 -13.71 -21.85 -0.05
C GLY A 28 -12.75 -21.81 1.15
N SER A 29 -11.74 -20.94 1.12
CA SER A 29 -10.73 -20.79 2.17
C SER A 29 -11.06 -19.67 3.16
N ASN A 30 -12.12 -18.89 2.91
CA ASN A 30 -12.43 -17.65 3.65
C ASN A 30 -11.27 -16.66 3.60
N GLY A 31 -10.75 -16.37 2.41
CA GLY A 31 -9.67 -15.41 2.27
C GLY A 31 -9.67 -14.69 0.92
N VAL A 32 -8.77 -13.73 0.81
CA VAL A 32 -8.50 -12.96 -0.40
C VAL A 32 -7.03 -13.16 -0.76
N SER A 33 -6.77 -13.59 -2.01
CA SER A 33 -5.41 -13.71 -2.53
C SER A 33 -5.07 -12.51 -3.41
N ILE A 34 -3.82 -12.04 -3.31
CA ILE A 34 -3.25 -11.02 -4.18
C ILE A 34 -2.13 -11.67 -5.01
N PHE A 35 -2.07 -11.33 -6.28
CA PHE A 35 -1.10 -11.81 -7.25
C PHE A 35 -0.42 -10.61 -7.90
N LEU A 36 0.86 -10.40 -7.57
CA LEU A 36 1.64 -9.27 -8.06
C LEU A 36 2.26 -9.58 -9.43
N ASN A 37 2.02 -8.74 -10.42
CA ASN A 37 2.48 -8.89 -11.77
C ASN A 37 3.83 -8.21 -11.96
N SER A 38 4.87 -8.97 -12.27
CA SER A 38 6.21 -8.42 -12.46
C SER A 38 6.41 -7.61 -13.77
N GLY A 39 5.33 -7.13 -14.40
CA GLY A 39 5.31 -6.54 -15.74
C GLY A 39 5.61 -7.48 -16.92
N THR A 40 5.94 -8.75 -16.65
CA THR A 40 6.27 -9.76 -17.67
C THR A 40 5.12 -10.73 -17.95
N GLY A 41 3.98 -10.57 -17.28
CA GLY A 41 2.89 -11.54 -17.27
C GLY A 41 3.12 -12.74 -16.35
N THR A 42 4.15 -12.66 -15.49
CA THR A 42 4.40 -13.61 -14.40
C THR A 42 3.82 -13.04 -13.11
N PHE A 43 3.12 -13.87 -12.34
CA PHE A 43 2.47 -13.46 -11.10
C PHE A 43 3.11 -14.11 -9.87
N LEU A 44 3.49 -13.28 -8.90
CA LEU A 44 3.92 -13.69 -7.57
C LEU A 44 2.72 -13.73 -6.64
N THR A 45 2.50 -14.87 -5.99
CA THR A 45 1.37 -15.03 -5.06
C THR A 45 1.76 -14.52 -3.68
N GLN A 46 0.98 -13.59 -3.14
CA GLN A 46 1.13 -13.11 -1.76
C GLN A 46 0.44 -14.05 -0.76
N PRO A 47 0.82 -13.98 0.53
CA PRO A 47 0.07 -14.64 1.58
C PRO A 47 -1.42 -14.27 1.52
N GLU A 48 -2.29 -15.26 1.69
CA GLU A 48 -3.74 -15.04 1.68
C GLU A 48 -4.16 -14.23 2.90
N VAL A 49 -4.95 -13.19 2.68
CA VAL A 49 -5.56 -12.40 3.75
C VAL A 49 -6.82 -13.11 4.22
N ALA A 50 -6.81 -13.59 5.45
CA ALA A 50 -7.94 -14.29 6.03
C ALA A 50 -9.08 -13.31 6.34
N VAL A 51 -10.30 -13.70 5.98
CA VAL A 51 -11.54 -13.02 6.37
C VAL A 51 -12.41 -13.98 7.18
N ALA A 52 -13.44 -13.47 7.84
CA ALA A 52 -14.26 -14.25 8.75
C ALA A 52 -15.24 -15.18 8.02
N SER A 53 -15.74 -14.82 6.82
CA SER A 53 -16.66 -15.72 6.10
C SER A 53 -16.82 -15.46 4.60
N MET A 54 -16.57 -16.50 3.80
CA MET A 54 -17.00 -16.65 2.40
C MET A 54 -17.04 -15.32 1.62
N PRO A 55 -15.87 -14.71 1.35
CA PRO A 55 -15.83 -13.49 0.56
C PRO A 55 -16.42 -13.81 -0.81
N ASN A 56 -17.44 -13.05 -1.21
CA ASN A 56 -18.16 -13.31 -2.48
C ASN A 56 -17.99 -12.19 -3.50
N SER A 57 -17.44 -11.05 -3.10
CA SER A 57 -17.17 -9.93 -3.99
C SER A 57 -15.98 -9.12 -3.54
N LEU A 58 -15.38 -8.45 -4.51
CA LEU A 58 -14.31 -7.49 -4.29
C LEU A 58 -14.67 -6.16 -4.96
N ALA A 59 -14.25 -5.08 -4.34
CA ALA A 59 -14.03 -3.80 -4.99
C ALA A 59 -12.68 -3.24 -4.52
N ALA A 60 -12.07 -2.38 -5.32
CA ALA A 60 -10.83 -1.71 -5.02
C ALA A 60 -10.99 -0.21 -5.22
N ALA A 61 -10.47 0.57 -4.29
CA ALA A 61 -10.40 2.02 -4.32
C ALA A 61 -9.50 2.46 -3.16
N ASP A 62 -8.87 3.61 -3.29
CA ASP A 62 -8.25 4.34 -2.19
C ASP A 62 -9.37 4.81 -1.22
N PHE A 63 -9.61 4.07 -0.13
CA PHE A 63 -10.71 4.33 0.80
C PHE A 63 -10.28 5.19 1.99
N ASP A 64 -9.01 5.19 2.36
CA ASP A 64 -8.46 6.01 3.44
C ASP A 64 -7.79 7.31 2.94
N GLY A 65 -7.62 7.47 1.63
CA GLY A 65 -7.08 8.67 0.99
C GLY A 65 -5.55 8.70 0.97
N ASP A 66 -4.92 7.55 1.17
CA ASP A 66 -3.48 7.38 1.21
C ASP A 66 -2.89 7.38 -0.21
N GLY A 67 -3.69 7.04 -1.23
CA GLY A 67 -3.29 7.11 -2.65
C GLY A 67 -2.97 5.76 -3.25
N ASP A 68 -3.03 4.70 -2.45
CA ASP A 68 -2.86 3.33 -2.84
C ASP A 68 -4.21 2.58 -2.84
N LEU A 69 -4.28 1.42 -3.49
CA LEU A 69 -5.55 0.71 -3.66
C LEU A 69 -5.84 -0.25 -2.50
N ASP A 70 -6.82 0.12 -1.68
CA ASP A 70 -7.41 -0.80 -0.70
C ASP A 70 -8.31 -1.84 -1.37
N LEU A 71 -8.60 -2.93 -0.64
CA LEU A 71 -9.58 -3.93 -1.03
C LEU A 71 -10.76 -3.97 -0.06
N ILE A 72 -11.97 -4.05 -0.60
CA ILE A 72 -13.17 -4.28 0.20
C ILE A 72 -13.88 -5.55 -0.26
N THR A 73 -14.35 -6.35 0.70
CA THR A 73 -15.10 -7.58 0.44
C THR A 73 -16.38 -7.68 1.24
N THR A 74 -17.36 -8.40 0.69
CA THR A 74 -18.60 -8.74 1.40
C THR A 74 -18.56 -10.19 1.86
N GLU A 75 -18.91 -10.40 3.13
CA GLU A 75 -18.93 -11.71 3.78
C GLU A 75 -20.33 -12.33 3.72
N TYR A 76 -20.49 -13.38 2.92
CA TYR A 76 -21.81 -13.88 2.54
C TYR A 76 -22.70 -14.32 3.72
N PHE A 77 -22.15 -14.96 4.75
CA PHE A 77 -22.94 -15.46 5.88
C PHE A 77 -23.04 -14.48 7.05
N LEU A 78 -22.21 -13.44 7.06
CA LEU A 78 -22.13 -12.50 8.17
C LEU A 78 -22.85 -11.18 7.87
N ASP A 79 -23.31 -10.98 6.63
CA ASP A 79 -23.90 -9.72 6.15
C ASP A 79 -23.01 -8.51 6.46
N LYS A 80 -21.68 -8.73 6.41
CA LYS A 80 -20.66 -7.72 6.69
C LYS A 80 -19.96 -7.26 5.42
N ILE A 81 -19.53 -6.01 5.46
CA ILE A 81 -18.53 -5.45 4.56
C ILE A 81 -17.23 -5.35 5.38
N VAL A 82 -16.13 -5.84 4.82
CA VAL A 82 -14.80 -5.82 5.43
C VAL A 82 -13.87 -5.06 4.51
N LEU A 83 -13.26 -4.00 5.05
CA LEU A 83 -12.14 -3.31 4.43
C LEU A 83 -10.85 -4.06 4.78
N LEU A 84 -10.03 -4.32 3.77
CA LEU A 84 -8.68 -4.85 3.85
C LEU A 84 -7.79 -3.69 3.40
N GLU A 85 -7.36 -2.90 4.38
CA GLU A 85 -6.50 -1.74 4.14
C GLU A 85 -5.18 -2.19 3.52
N ASN A 86 -4.75 -1.54 2.44
CA ASN A 86 -3.35 -1.66 2.05
C ASN A 86 -2.54 -0.96 3.13
N VAL A 87 -1.45 -1.58 3.55
CA VAL A 87 -0.46 -0.88 4.36
C VAL A 87 0.66 -0.58 3.38
N GLN A 88 0.38 0.35 2.47
CA GLN A 88 1.38 0.76 1.51
C GLN A 88 2.16 1.93 2.08
N MET A 89 3.43 1.89 1.75
CA MET A 89 4.49 2.55 2.47
C MET A 89 4.66 3.93 1.85
N PHE A 90 4.26 4.98 2.55
CA PHE A 90 4.55 6.33 2.11
C PHE A 90 6.04 6.58 2.20
N CYS A 91 6.75 6.26 1.12
CA CYS A 91 8.14 6.61 0.98
C CYS A 91 8.26 8.13 1.23
N GLY A 92 9.04 8.53 2.22
CA GLY A 92 9.18 9.92 2.60
C GLY A 92 8.12 10.52 3.54
N ASP A 93 7.08 9.79 3.97
CA ASP A 93 6.28 10.13 5.16
C ASP A 93 7.01 9.69 6.43
N ALA A 94 8.09 10.41 6.74
CA ALA A 94 8.96 10.06 7.85
C ALA A 94 8.25 10.08 9.21
N ASN A 95 7.12 10.79 9.31
CA ASN A 95 6.37 10.95 10.54
C ASN A 95 5.15 10.01 10.67
N ASP A 96 4.85 9.23 9.62
CA ASP A 96 3.84 8.17 9.58
C ASP A 96 2.43 8.72 9.84
N ASP A 97 2.13 9.89 9.26
CA ASP A 97 0.83 10.56 9.36
C ASP A 97 -0.06 10.43 8.11
N GLY A 98 0.38 9.64 7.13
CA GLY A 98 -0.30 9.35 5.87
C GLY A 98 -0.15 10.46 4.83
N ALA A 99 0.80 11.39 5.00
CA ALA A 99 0.95 12.50 4.06
C ALA A 99 2.40 12.99 3.94
N ILE A 100 2.96 12.92 2.72
CA ILE A 100 4.29 13.50 2.44
C ILE A 100 4.19 15.04 2.41
N ASN A 101 4.72 15.70 3.45
CA ASN A 101 4.63 17.13 3.65
C ASN A 101 5.83 17.73 4.43
N ILE A 102 5.70 18.99 4.88
CA ILE A 102 6.78 19.71 5.59
C ILE A 102 7.07 19.14 7.00
N LEU A 103 6.11 18.42 7.57
CA LEU A 103 6.26 17.75 8.86
C LEU A 103 7.25 16.61 8.77
N ASP A 104 7.35 15.91 7.64
CA ASP A 104 8.34 14.85 7.40
C ASP A 104 9.77 15.38 7.35
N ILE A 105 9.96 16.50 6.65
CA ILE A 105 11.23 17.23 6.66
C ILE A 105 11.61 17.60 8.09
N THR A 106 10.65 18.11 8.86
CA THR A 106 10.86 18.52 10.25
C THR A 106 11.18 17.31 11.13
N TYR A 107 10.50 16.19 10.91
CA TYR A 107 10.71 14.94 11.62
C TYR A 107 12.13 14.40 11.37
N LEU A 108 12.54 14.29 10.10
CA LEU A 108 13.89 13.85 9.72
C LEU A 108 14.98 14.76 10.32
N LEU A 109 14.80 16.09 10.27
CA LEU A 109 15.76 17.01 10.89
C LEU A 109 15.83 16.86 12.41
N ASN A 110 14.71 16.56 13.07
CA ASN A 110 14.70 16.29 14.50
C ASN A 110 15.39 14.96 14.82
N TYR A 111 15.11 13.90 14.06
CA TYR A 111 15.76 12.60 14.18
C TYR A 111 17.27 12.71 13.97
N LEU A 112 17.71 13.33 12.88
CA LEU A 112 19.12 13.41 12.48
C LEU A 112 19.96 14.34 13.37
N TYR A 113 19.39 15.45 13.87
CA TYR A 113 20.17 16.51 14.54
C TYR A 113 19.70 16.90 15.93
N HIS A 114 18.49 16.52 16.36
CA HIS A 114 17.91 16.98 17.64
C HIS A 114 17.48 15.84 18.55
N SER A 115 17.99 14.62 18.32
CA SER A 115 17.67 13.43 19.13
C SER A 115 16.16 13.14 19.19
N GLY A 116 15.45 13.44 18.09
CA GLY A 116 14.07 13.01 17.89
C GLY A 116 13.95 11.49 17.82
N PRO A 117 12.72 10.95 17.91
CA PRO A 117 12.49 9.52 17.75
C PRO A 117 12.96 9.03 16.37
N ALA A 118 13.37 7.76 16.30
CA ALA A 118 13.61 7.11 15.04
C ALA A 118 12.28 6.93 14.28
N PRO A 119 12.27 7.03 12.94
CA PRO A 119 11.12 6.64 12.11
C PRO A 119 10.64 5.23 12.49
N SER A 120 9.32 5.01 12.44
CA SER A 120 8.68 3.70 12.69
C SER A 120 9.22 2.65 11.73
N ASP A 121 9.33 3.03 10.46
CA ASP A 121 9.86 2.20 9.39
C ASP A 121 10.91 2.92 8.53
N LEU A 122 11.86 2.14 8.01
CA LEU A 122 12.99 2.66 7.25
C LEU A 122 12.54 3.31 5.93
N PRO A 123 11.75 2.65 5.07
CA PRO A 123 11.32 3.26 3.81
C PRO A 123 10.47 4.53 3.96
N ASN A 124 9.70 4.67 5.04
CA ASN A 124 8.98 5.93 5.35
C ASN A 124 9.94 7.13 5.43
N ALA A 125 11.19 6.90 5.84
CA ALA A 125 12.18 7.95 6.03
C ALA A 125 13.34 7.95 5.01
N ASP A 126 13.41 6.93 4.15
CA ASP A 126 14.40 6.77 3.07
C ASP A 126 13.81 7.27 1.75
N ALA A 127 13.55 8.58 1.69
CA ALA A 127 12.83 9.21 0.59
C ALA A 127 13.55 9.10 -0.78
N ASP A 128 14.87 8.92 -0.79
CA ASP A 128 15.63 8.72 -2.03
C ASP A 128 15.86 7.24 -2.40
N GLY A 129 15.34 6.31 -1.59
CA GLY A 129 15.38 4.86 -1.83
C GLY A 129 16.78 4.24 -1.81
N ASN A 130 17.76 4.90 -1.17
CA ASN A 130 19.15 4.41 -1.16
C ASN A 130 19.43 3.36 -0.07
N GLY A 131 18.47 3.09 0.80
CA GLY A 131 18.54 2.17 1.93
C GLY A 131 19.07 2.80 3.21
N ALA A 132 19.16 4.13 3.31
CA ALA A 132 19.73 4.79 4.48
C ALA A 132 19.08 6.17 4.74
N VAL A 133 18.44 6.28 5.91
CA VAL A 133 17.90 7.54 6.41
C VAL A 133 19.01 8.53 6.80
N ASN A 134 19.14 9.61 6.03
CA ASN A 134 20.16 10.63 6.17
C ASN A 134 19.72 12.00 5.60
N ILE A 135 20.67 12.93 5.46
CA ILE A 135 20.39 14.31 5.01
C ILE A 135 19.98 14.39 3.52
N LEU A 136 20.29 13.35 2.74
CA LEU A 136 19.87 13.26 1.34
C LEU A 136 18.35 13.07 1.24
N ASP A 137 17.72 12.34 2.17
CA ASP A 137 16.26 12.18 2.22
C ASP A 137 15.55 13.50 2.49
N VAL A 138 16.09 14.30 3.42
CA VAL A 138 15.62 15.68 3.66
C VAL A 138 15.71 16.51 2.37
N THR A 139 16.84 16.41 1.67
CA THR A 139 17.06 17.14 0.41
C THR A 139 16.08 16.67 -0.67
N TYR A 140 15.80 15.37 -0.72
CA TYR A 140 14.86 14.76 -1.63
C TYR A 140 13.44 15.30 -1.40
N LEU A 141 12.95 15.24 -0.16
CA LEU A 141 11.64 15.77 0.22
C LEU A 141 11.49 17.26 -0.09
N ILE A 142 12.54 18.06 0.14
CA ILE A 142 12.53 19.48 -0.24
C ILE A 142 12.39 19.64 -1.77
N ASN A 143 13.09 18.83 -2.55
CA ASN A 143 13.00 18.90 -4.01
C ASN A 143 11.64 18.42 -4.52
N TYR A 144 11.09 17.35 -3.95
CA TYR A 144 9.75 16.85 -4.24
C TYR A 144 8.69 17.94 -3.96
N LEU A 145 8.61 18.41 -2.72
CA LEU A 145 7.56 19.33 -2.27
C LEU A 145 7.65 20.74 -2.88
N TYR A 146 8.86 21.22 -3.18
CA TYR A 146 9.07 22.64 -3.54
C TYR A 146 9.77 22.89 -4.87
N LYS A 147 10.27 21.85 -5.54
CA LYS A 147 11.02 22.01 -6.81
C LYS A 147 10.57 21.06 -7.92
N SER A 148 9.38 20.47 -7.80
CA SER A 148 8.84 19.52 -8.78
C SER A 148 9.80 18.34 -9.03
N GLY A 149 10.46 17.87 -7.97
CA GLY A 149 11.20 16.62 -7.98
C GLY A 149 10.26 15.41 -8.13
N PRO A 150 10.81 14.23 -8.46
CA PRO A 150 10.04 13.00 -8.48
C PRO A 150 9.46 12.68 -7.10
N GLU A 151 8.36 11.94 -7.10
CA GLU A 151 7.80 11.34 -5.89
C GLU A 151 8.84 10.39 -5.25
N PRO A 152 8.92 10.32 -3.91
CA PRO A 152 9.75 9.31 -3.25
C PRO A 152 9.36 7.90 -3.68
N SER A 153 10.35 7.02 -3.81
CA SER A 153 10.14 5.64 -4.19
C SER A 153 10.97 4.72 -3.31
N CYS A 154 10.33 3.72 -2.77
CA CYS A 154 10.85 2.62 -1.99
C CYS A 154 10.07 1.36 -2.41
#